data_AF-A0A915JDL3-F1
#
_entry.id   AF-A0A915JDL3-F1
#
_cell.length_a   1.000
_cell.length_b   1.000
_cell.length_c   1.000
_cell.angle_alpha   90.00
_cell.angle_beta   90.00
_cell.angle_gamma   90.00
#
_symmetry.space_group_name_H-M   'P 1'
#
loop_
_entity.id
_entity.type
_entity.pdbx_description
1 polymer ?
#
loop_
_entity_poly.entity_id
_entity_poly.type
_entity_poly.pdbx_seq_one_letter_code
_entity_poly.pdbx_strand_id
1 'polypeptide(L)'
;MDVSYKTVFVLDHGPYFAAKCVQPVDVGAASKFEDSKISKSLWTCCVEVALEYRRIMLDLFQRDTKFIRFVLSDSIGRFLTPDWGEDSNRLENIWFNIFEAGQPDPSVEENCSIINGLSLAVEALIQSTKIQIEQKKNGVPVQNCGRIVVVTHLESSENMIDIHRHVGGLIGSHNKLANYLGDSFSPLNEVEMCFVNIRNEDSKSNNGSEFWKNESRKTMISSILKSEFIELYGGDDLNSAFYSLIQRHFDLTSTTISGVPMKEEKCLSSQSANYDIELLHPRDVHKNLAKRLCE
;
A
#
# COMPACT_ATOMS: atom_id res chain seq x y z
N MET A 1 15.59 -0.45 -13.92
CA MET A 1 14.34 -0.04 -13.22
C MET A 1 14.45 -0.50 -11.79
N ASP A 2 14.03 0.29 -10.82
CA ASP A 2 14.07 -0.10 -9.40
C ASP A 2 12.79 -0.86 -8.98
N VAL A 3 12.79 -1.37 -7.76
CA VAL A 3 11.68 -2.09 -7.12
C VAL A 3 10.40 -1.26 -6.95
N SER A 4 10.48 0.06 -6.98
CA SER A 4 9.31 0.95 -6.87
C SER A 4 8.60 1.18 -8.21
N TYR A 5 9.18 0.69 -9.33
CA TYR A 5 8.62 0.83 -10.66
C TYR A 5 7.22 0.19 -10.80
N LYS A 6 7.03 -1.01 -10.25
CA LYS A 6 5.74 -1.72 -10.17
C LYS A 6 5.41 -1.99 -8.73
N THR A 7 4.28 -1.50 -8.25
CA THR A 7 3.75 -1.81 -6.91
C THR A 7 2.42 -2.54 -7.05
N VAL A 8 2.24 -3.66 -6.34
CA VAL A 8 0.96 -4.34 -6.24
C VAL A 8 0.51 -4.34 -4.78
N PHE A 9 -0.63 -3.74 -4.51
CA PHE A 9 -1.33 -3.84 -3.23
C PHE A 9 -2.18 -5.09 -3.22
N VAL A 10 -2.01 -5.91 -2.19
CA VAL A 10 -2.85 -7.06 -1.89
C VAL A 10 -3.61 -6.73 -0.61
N LEU A 11 -4.91 -6.53 -0.75
CA LEU A 11 -5.82 -6.20 0.35
C LEU A 11 -6.58 -7.46 0.74
N ASP A 12 -6.46 -7.85 2.00
CA ASP A 12 -7.23 -8.93 2.59
C ASP A 12 -8.68 -8.49 2.80
N HIS A 13 -9.60 -9.26 2.21
CA HIS A 13 -11.05 -9.06 2.32
C HIS A 13 -11.71 -10.16 3.16
N GLY A 14 -10.92 -10.85 4.00
CA GLY A 14 -11.42 -11.84 4.94
C GLY A 14 -12.30 -11.26 6.07
N PRO A 15 -13.06 -12.11 6.77
CA PRO A 15 -14.06 -11.71 7.77
C PRO A 15 -13.48 -10.88 8.93
N TYR A 16 -12.20 -11.07 9.26
CA TYR A 16 -11.50 -10.27 10.28
C TYR A 16 -11.57 -8.75 9.99
N PHE A 17 -11.54 -8.36 8.71
CA PHE A 17 -11.56 -6.96 8.31
C PHE A 17 -12.95 -6.30 8.41
N ALA A 18 -14.00 -7.07 8.69
CA ALA A 18 -15.32 -6.54 9.05
C ALA A 18 -15.32 -5.87 10.44
N ALA A 19 -14.36 -6.21 11.31
CA ALA A 19 -14.28 -5.67 12.65
C ALA A 19 -14.16 -4.13 12.63
N LYS A 20 -14.77 -3.48 13.61
CA LYS A 20 -14.68 -2.02 13.78
C LYS A 20 -13.32 -1.65 14.36
N CYS A 21 -12.76 -0.55 13.88
CA CYS A 21 -11.63 0.10 14.56
C CYS A 21 -12.12 0.77 15.84
N VAL A 22 -11.25 0.80 16.86
CA VAL A 22 -11.58 1.32 18.20
C VAL A 22 -11.58 2.86 18.23
N GLN A 23 -11.20 3.52 17.14
CA GLN A 23 -11.17 4.98 17.02
C GLN A 23 -12.44 5.50 16.33
N PRO A 24 -13.41 6.07 17.08
CA PRO A 24 -14.59 6.66 16.50
C PRO A 24 -14.28 8.01 15.83
N VAL A 25 -14.89 8.25 14.68
CA VAL A 25 -14.90 9.54 13.99
C VAL A 25 -16.07 10.37 14.51
N ASP A 26 -15.80 11.59 14.94
CA ASP A 26 -16.85 12.54 15.32
C ASP A 26 -17.41 13.25 14.08
N VAL A 27 -18.67 12.98 13.77
CA VAL A 27 -19.41 13.56 12.64
C VAL A 27 -20.30 14.74 13.12
N GLY A 28 -20.19 15.13 14.39
CA GLY A 28 -21.17 15.96 15.12
C GLY A 28 -21.10 17.46 14.88
N ALA A 29 -20.10 17.97 14.16
CA ALA A 29 -19.92 19.41 13.98
C ALA A 29 -21.12 20.09 13.27
N ALA A 30 -22.00 19.33 12.61
CA ALA A 30 -23.15 19.85 11.86
C ALA A 30 -24.53 19.47 12.43
N SER A 31 -24.65 18.63 13.46
CA SER A 31 -25.97 18.11 13.87
C SER A 31 -26.13 17.97 15.40
N LYS A 32 -27.29 18.39 15.92
CA LYS A 32 -27.66 18.39 17.36
C LYS A 32 -27.93 16.99 17.93
N PHE A 33 -27.39 15.92 17.35
CA PHE A 33 -27.64 14.55 17.82
C PHE A 33 -26.58 14.14 18.85
N GLU A 34 -27.04 13.53 19.95
CA GLU A 34 -26.21 13.16 21.12
C GLU A 34 -25.24 11.98 20.86
N ASP A 35 -25.42 11.23 19.76
CA ASP A 35 -24.51 10.15 19.31
C ASP A 35 -23.93 10.44 17.92
N SER A 36 -22.93 11.32 17.85
CA SER A 36 -22.28 11.73 16.60
C SER A 36 -21.07 10.88 16.19
N LYS A 37 -20.77 9.81 16.92
CA LYS A 37 -19.54 9.03 16.78
C LYS A 37 -19.76 7.76 15.97
N ILE A 38 -19.03 7.62 14.86
CA ILE A 38 -19.10 6.45 13.97
C ILE A 38 -17.72 5.82 13.87
N SER A 39 -17.60 4.52 14.12
CA SER A 39 -16.35 3.77 13.90
C SER A 39 -16.33 3.15 12.51
N LYS A 40 -15.21 3.31 11.80
CA LYS A 40 -14.94 2.65 10.52
C LYS A 40 -14.63 1.16 10.76
N SER A 41 -14.83 0.32 9.74
CA SER A 41 -14.26 -1.04 9.75
C SER A 41 -12.75 -1.00 9.47
N LEU A 42 -12.03 -2.05 9.86
CA LEU A 42 -10.63 -2.24 9.47
C LEU A 42 -10.48 -2.24 7.95
N TRP A 43 -11.40 -2.92 7.25
CA TRP A 43 -11.50 -2.88 5.78
C TRP A 43 -11.50 -1.46 5.22
N THR A 44 -12.37 -0.60 5.77
CA THR A 44 -12.48 0.79 5.33
C THR A 44 -11.16 1.54 5.55
N CYS A 45 -10.52 1.35 6.70
CA CYS A 45 -9.23 1.97 7.00
C CYS A 45 -8.14 1.51 6.01
N CYS A 46 -8.08 0.21 5.70
CA CYS A 46 -7.14 -0.36 4.73
C CYS A 46 -7.32 0.22 3.32
N VAL A 47 -8.57 0.33 2.87
CA VAL A 47 -8.88 0.91 1.56
C VAL A 47 -8.48 2.38 1.52
N GLU A 48 -8.79 3.16 2.55
CA GLU A 48 -8.44 4.59 2.62
C GLU A 48 -6.92 4.80 2.50
N VAL A 49 -6.11 4.08 3.28
CA VAL A 49 -4.64 4.24 3.20
C VAL A 49 -4.05 3.76 1.88
N ALA A 50 -4.63 2.73 1.27
CA ALA A 50 -4.18 2.20 0.00
C ALA A 50 -4.47 3.19 -1.15
N LEU A 51 -5.63 3.84 -1.12
CA LEU A 51 -5.99 4.89 -2.07
C LEU A 51 -5.23 6.19 -1.84
N GLU A 52 -4.94 6.53 -0.58
CA GLU A 52 -4.12 7.71 -0.25
C GLU A 52 -2.66 7.50 -0.68
N TYR A 53 -2.10 6.31 -0.46
CA TYR A 53 -0.80 5.93 -0.99
C TYR A 53 -0.75 6.09 -2.51
N ARG A 54 -1.79 5.62 -3.22
CA ARG A 54 -1.94 5.80 -4.67
C ARG A 54 -1.98 7.27 -5.06
N ARG A 55 -2.78 8.08 -4.37
CA ARG A 55 -2.95 9.51 -4.66
C ARG A 55 -1.59 10.23 -4.60
N ILE A 56 -0.87 10.07 -3.48
CA ILE A 56 0.45 10.69 -3.30
C ILE A 56 1.43 10.22 -4.39
N MET A 57 1.44 8.92 -4.75
CA MET A 57 2.29 8.42 -5.83
C MET A 57 1.97 9.12 -7.17
N LEU A 58 0.69 9.20 -7.55
CA LEU A 58 0.30 9.77 -8.84
C LEU A 58 0.47 11.30 -8.90
N ASP A 59 0.37 11.98 -7.77
CA ASP A 59 0.60 13.43 -7.69
C ASP A 59 2.09 13.78 -7.86
N LEU A 60 3.00 12.90 -7.41
CA LEU A 60 4.44 13.17 -7.40
C LEU A 60 5.20 12.63 -8.62
N PHE A 61 4.73 11.54 -9.21
CA PHE A 61 5.42 10.87 -10.29
C PHE A 61 4.76 11.13 -11.64
N GLN A 62 5.57 11.38 -12.66
CA GLN A 62 5.09 11.58 -14.02
C GLN A 62 4.42 10.31 -14.54
N ARG A 63 3.53 10.50 -15.52
CA ARG A 63 2.88 9.43 -16.28
C ARG A 63 3.89 8.40 -16.78
N ASP A 64 3.49 7.14 -16.72
CA ASP A 64 4.29 5.97 -17.08
C ASP A 64 5.63 5.76 -16.34
N THR A 65 5.93 6.51 -15.27
CA THR A 65 7.20 6.31 -14.52
C THR A 65 7.10 5.35 -13.34
N LYS A 66 5.91 5.26 -12.73
CA LYS A 66 5.60 4.38 -11.60
C LYS A 66 4.19 3.82 -11.78
N PHE A 67 4.03 2.53 -11.53
CA PHE A 67 2.77 1.82 -11.72
C PHE A 67 2.31 1.19 -10.40
N ILE A 68 1.00 1.24 -10.17
CA ILE A 68 0.37 0.62 -9.00
C ILE A 68 -0.80 -0.27 -9.45
N ARG A 69 -0.99 -1.42 -8.82
CA ARG A 69 -2.18 -2.25 -9.01
C ARG A 69 -2.76 -2.68 -7.68
N PHE A 70 -4.04 -3.00 -7.68
CA PHE A 70 -4.78 -3.48 -6.51
C PHE A 70 -5.36 -4.86 -6.78
N VAL A 71 -5.19 -5.73 -5.80
CA VAL A 71 -5.70 -7.09 -5.75
C VAL A 71 -6.46 -7.26 -4.43
N LEU A 72 -7.66 -7.82 -4.51
CA LEU A 72 -8.39 -8.33 -3.36
C LEU A 72 -8.09 -9.81 -3.17
N SER A 73 -8.04 -10.23 -1.91
CA SER A 73 -7.89 -11.62 -1.52
C SER A 73 -8.97 -12.00 -0.50
N ASP A 74 -9.91 -12.84 -0.93
CA ASP A 74 -10.90 -13.51 -0.07
C ASP A 74 -10.77 -15.05 -0.27
N SER A 75 -11.87 -15.75 -0.50
CA SER A 75 -11.87 -17.14 -0.97
C SER A 75 -11.28 -17.29 -2.37
N ILE A 76 -11.24 -16.20 -3.16
CA ILE A 76 -10.55 -16.10 -4.44
C ILE A 76 -9.71 -14.82 -4.52
N GLY A 77 -8.78 -14.76 -5.48
CA GLY A 77 -8.07 -13.53 -5.81
C GLY A 77 -8.87 -12.75 -6.86
N ARG A 78 -8.97 -11.43 -6.74
CA ARG A 78 -9.59 -10.56 -7.76
C ARG A 78 -8.73 -9.34 -8.05
N PHE A 79 -8.53 -9.02 -9.33
CA PHE A 79 -7.93 -7.76 -9.73
C PHE A 79 -8.94 -6.62 -9.60
N LEU A 80 -8.63 -5.60 -8.82
CA LEU A 80 -9.36 -4.32 -8.84
C LEU A 80 -8.86 -3.43 -9.99
N THR A 81 -7.63 -3.65 -10.43
CA THR A 81 -7.02 -2.98 -11.59
C THR A 81 -6.42 -4.07 -12.51
N PRO A 82 -7.02 -4.33 -13.67
CA PRO A 82 -6.69 -5.51 -14.48
C PRO A 82 -5.33 -5.43 -15.17
N ASP A 83 -4.90 -4.22 -15.57
CA ASP A 83 -3.67 -4.01 -16.32
C ASP A 83 -2.78 -2.87 -15.74
N TRP A 84 -1.63 -2.62 -16.38
CA TRP A 84 -0.68 -1.57 -15.97
C TRP A 84 -1.01 -0.21 -16.63
N GLY A 85 -2.12 -0.11 -17.34
CA GLY A 85 -2.55 1.09 -18.04
C GLY A 85 -3.15 2.14 -17.12
N GLU A 86 -3.05 3.40 -17.53
CA GLU A 86 -3.58 4.54 -16.76
C GLU A 86 -5.10 4.52 -16.66
N ASP A 87 -5.80 4.14 -17.74
CA ASP A 87 -7.26 4.08 -17.77
C ASP A 87 -7.81 3.09 -16.74
N SER A 88 -7.19 1.91 -16.67
CA SER A 88 -7.51 0.87 -15.69
C SER A 88 -7.19 1.29 -14.25
N ASN A 89 -6.28 2.25 -14.07
CA ASN A 89 -5.92 2.78 -12.77
C ASN A 89 -6.82 3.91 -12.32
N ARG A 90 -7.77 4.39 -13.11
CA ARG A 90 -8.62 5.53 -12.74
C ARG A 90 -9.35 5.30 -11.42
N LEU A 91 -9.46 6.36 -10.61
CA LEU A 91 -10.04 6.28 -9.27
C LEU A 91 -11.50 5.81 -9.32
N GLU A 92 -12.25 6.22 -10.35
CA GLU A 92 -13.64 5.82 -10.56
C GLU A 92 -13.79 4.30 -10.79
N ASN A 93 -12.86 3.70 -11.54
CA ASN A 93 -12.85 2.26 -11.80
C ASN A 93 -12.51 1.48 -10.54
N ILE A 94 -11.51 1.95 -9.78
CA ILE A 94 -11.13 1.32 -8.51
C ILE A 94 -12.27 1.40 -7.51
N TRP A 95 -12.93 2.56 -7.38
CA TRP A 95 -14.10 2.72 -6.52
C TRP A 95 -15.24 1.81 -6.91
N PHE A 96 -15.55 1.69 -8.21
CA PHE A 96 -16.58 0.79 -8.70
C PHE A 96 -16.30 -0.66 -8.28
N ASN A 97 -15.06 -1.14 -8.48
CA ASN A 97 -14.69 -2.50 -8.14
C ASN A 97 -14.66 -2.76 -6.62
N ILE A 98 -14.25 -1.77 -5.81
CA ILE A 98 -14.32 -1.85 -4.34
C ILE A 98 -15.78 -1.86 -3.88
N PHE A 99 -16.65 -1.06 -4.51
CA PHE A 99 -18.07 -1.02 -4.20
C PHE A 99 -18.75 -2.34 -4.54
N GLU A 100 -18.44 -2.94 -5.70
CA GLU A 100 -18.93 -4.28 -6.06
C GLU A 100 -18.46 -5.37 -5.11
N ALA A 101 -17.22 -5.28 -4.60
CA ALA A 101 -16.71 -6.21 -3.59
C ALA A 101 -17.41 -6.07 -2.23
N GLY A 102 -17.92 -4.87 -1.91
CA GLY A 102 -18.65 -4.61 -0.67
C GLY A 102 -17.78 -4.68 0.58
N GLN A 103 -18.44 -4.69 1.75
CA GLN A 103 -17.76 -4.94 3.03
C GLN A 103 -17.52 -6.44 3.22
N PRO A 104 -16.42 -6.84 3.88
CA PRO A 104 -16.23 -8.22 4.30
C PRO A 104 -17.40 -8.68 5.16
N ASP A 105 -17.88 -9.89 4.91
CA ASP A 105 -18.97 -10.48 5.69
C ASP A 105 -18.38 -11.22 6.91
N PRO A 106 -18.68 -10.79 8.16
CA PRO A 106 -18.16 -11.43 9.35
C PRO A 106 -18.73 -12.84 9.59
N SER A 107 -19.84 -13.20 8.93
CA SER A 107 -20.53 -14.47 9.10
C SER A 107 -20.01 -15.58 8.18
N VAL A 108 -19.16 -15.24 7.22
CA VAL A 108 -18.62 -16.18 6.24
C VAL A 108 -17.44 -16.93 6.85
N GLU A 109 -17.62 -18.22 7.12
CA GLU A 109 -16.56 -19.18 7.52
C GLU A 109 -15.70 -19.65 6.33
N GLU A 110 -15.73 -18.97 5.18
CA GLU A 110 -14.98 -19.40 4.00
C GLU A 110 -13.47 -19.45 4.28
N ASN A 111 -12.79 -20.34 3.55
CA ASN A 111 -11.33 -20.49 3.49
C ASN A 111 -10.66 -19.26 2.85
N CYS A 112 -10.92 -18.07 3.37
CA CYS A 112 -10.28 -16.84 2.94
C CYS A 112 -8.78 -16.98 3.17
N SER A 113 -8.01 -16.67 2.14
CA SER A 113 -6.56 -16.79 2.21
C SER A 113 -5.89 -15.68 1.41
N ILE A 114 -4.96 -14.99 2.05
CA ILE A 114 -4.13 -13.97 1.42
C ILE A 114 -3.25 -14.53 0.28
N ILE A 115 -3.05 -15.85 0.26
CA ILE A 115 -2.26 -16.57 -0.75
C ILE A 115 -2.87 -16.42 -2.15
N ASN A 116 -4.20 -16.36 -2.25
CA ASN A 116 -4.90 -16.19 -3.52
C ASN A 116 -4.52 -14.85 -4.18
N GLY A 117 -4.57 -13.75 -3.42
CA GLY A 117 -4.17 -12.43 -3.87
C GLY A 117 -2.66 -12.31 -4.12
N LEU A 118 -1.83 -12.99 -3.31
CA LEU A 118 -0.39 -13.05 -3.54
C LEU A 118 -0.02 -13.75 -4.86
N SER A 119 -0.77 -14.79 -5.23
CA SER A 119 -0.60 -15.48 -6.52
C SER A 119 -0.86 -14.52 -7.68
N LEU A 120 -1.96 -13.76 -7.62
CA LEU A 120 -2.27 -12.72 -8.61
C LEU A 120 -1.27 -11.57 -8.60
N ALA A 121 -0.72 -11.21 -7.45
CA ALA A 121 0.30 -10.16 -7.36
C ALA A 121 1.58 -10.56 -8.09
N VAL A 122 2.05 -11.80 -7.91
CA VAL A 122 3.21 -12.34 -8.64
C VAL A 122 2.89 -12.39 -10.15
N GLU A 123 1.69 -12.82 -10.53
CA GLU A 123 1.24 -12.82 -11.92
C GLU A 123 1.25 -11.41 -12.54
N ALA A 124 0.74 -10.40 -11.81
CA ALA A 124 0.78 -9.02 -12.27
C ALA A 124 2.22 -8.54 -12.47
N LEU A 125 3.13 -8.83 -11.54
CA LEU A 125 4.52 -8.37 -11.62
C LEU A 125 5.27 -8.92 -12.84
N ILE A 126 5.00 -10.16 -13.28
CA ILE A 126 5.62 -10.71 -14.50
C ILE A 126 5.06 -10.09 -15.78
N GLN A 127 3.84 -9.54 -15.78
CA GLN A 127 3.29 -8.83 -16.94
C GLN A 127 4.11 -7.58 -17.22
N SER A 128 4.56 -7.41 -18.46
CA SER A 128 5.40 -6.28 -18.86
C SER A 128 4.54 -5.01 -19.03
N THR A 129 5.07 -3.85 -18.66
CA THR A 129 4.42 -2.57 -18.97
C THR A 129 4.65 -2.22 -20.45
N LYS A 130 3.92 -1.24 -20.98
CA LYS A 130 4.11 -0.74 -22.35
C LYS A 130 5.58 -0.33 -22.61
N ILE A 131 6.19 0.40 -21.69
CA ILE A 131 7.61 0.79 -21.75
C ILE A 131 8.54 -0.42 -21.80
N GLN A 132 8.29 -1.44 -20.97
CA GLN A 132 9.12 -2.66 -20.97
C GLN A 132 8.98 -3.42 -22.30
N ILE A 133 7.77 -3.49 -22.87
CA ILE A 133 7.54 -4.10 -24.18
C ILE A 133 8.30 -3.34 -25.27
N GLU A 134 8.26 -2.00 -25.26
CA GLU A 134 9.01 -1.17 -26.20
C GLU A 134 10.52 -1.35 -26.06
N GLN A 135 11.04 -1.41 -24.82
CA GLN A 135 12.45 -1.70 -24.57
C GLN A 135 12.88 -3.03 -25.17
N LYS A 136 12.08 -4.09 -24.98
CA LYS A 136 12.35 -5.39 -25.61
C LYS A 136 12.35 -5.33 -27.13
N LYS A 137 11.37 -4.65 -27.73
CA LYS A 137 11.29 -4.45 -29.19
C LYS A 137 12.52 -3.72 -29.74
N ASN A 138 13.08 -2.81 -28.95
CA ASN A 138 14.30 -2.08 -29.27
C ASN A 138 15.59 -2.85 -28.91
N GLY A 139 15.50 -4.11 -28.47
CA GLY A 139 16.65 -4.94 -28.08
C GLY A 139 17.33 -4.51 -26.77
N VAL A 140 16.69 -3.67 -25.96
CA VAL A 140 17.20 -3.22 -24.67
C VAL A 140 16.85 -4.26 -23.60
N PRO A 141 17.82 -4.73 -22.79
CA PRO A 141 17.54 -5.67 -21.72
C PRO A 141 16.61 -5.04 -20.68
N VAL A 142 15.49 -5.72 -20.39
CA VAL A 142 14.52 -5.28 -19.38
C VAL A 142 14.89 -5.86 -18.03
N GLN A 143 15.10 -4.97 -17.06
CA GLN A 143 15.15 -5.32 -15.65
C GLN A 143 13.74 -5.22 -15.08
N ASN A 144 13.14 -6.34 -14.68
CA ASN A 144 11.81 -6.39 -14.10
C ASN A 144 11.91 -6.54 -12.58
N CYS A 145 11.74 -5.42 -11.88
CA CYS A 145 11.69 -5.36 -10.43
C CYS A 145 10.32 -4.85 -9.98
N GLY A 146 9.89 -5.21 -8.78
CA GLY A 146 8.62 -4.74 -8.24
C GLY A 146 8.49 -4.91 -6.74
N ARG A 147 7.40 -4.36 -6.22
CA ARG A 147 7.02 -4.40 -4.82
C ARG A 147 5.62 -4.96 -4.66
N ILE A 148 5.44 -5.80 -3.64
CA ILE A 148 4.13 -6.27 -3.18
C ILE A 148 3.90 -5.68 -1.78
N VAL A 149 2.83 -4.91 -1.61
CA VAL A 149 2.39 -4.42 -0.29
C VAL A 149 1.19 -5.25 0.13
N VAL A 150 1.36 -6.03 1.19
CA VAL A 150 0.35 -6.98 1.67
C VAL A 150 -0.26 -6.42 2.94
N VAL A 151 -1.56 -6.15 2.91
CA VAL A 151 -2.32 -5.66 4.06
C VAL A 151 -3.24 -6.78 4.52
N THR A 152 -2.92 -7.38 5.66
CA THR A 152 -3.57 -8.61 6.13
C THR A 152 -3.51 -8.71 7.66
N HIS A 153 -4.10 -9.77 8.20
CA HIS A 153 -4.01 -10.14 9.60
C HIS A 153 -3.37 -11.53 9.73
N LEU A 154 -2.30 -11.62 10.52
CA LEU A 154 -1.59 -12.84 10.85
C LEU A 154 -1.51 -13.01 12.36
N GLU A 155 -1.86 -14.20 12.84
CA GLU A 155 -1.79 -14.55 14.25
C GLU A 155 -0.40 -15.03 14.67
N SER A 156 0.30 -15.77 13.79
CA SER A 156 1.54 -16.48 14.09
C SER A 156 2.67 -16.20 13.10
N SER A 157 3.91 -16.40 13.54
CA SER A 157 5.10 -16.28 12.68
C SER A 157 5.28 -17.46 11.73
N GLU A 158 4.73 -18.62 12.07
CA GLU A 158 4.70 -19.79 11.21
C GLU A 158 3.93 -19.50 9.92
N ASN A 159 2.75 -18.84 10.03
CA ASN A 159 1.96 -18.42 8.88
C ASN A 159 2.78 -17.52 7.94
N MET A 160 3.56 -16.58 8.50
CA MET A 160 4.42 -15.70 7.70
C MET A 160 5.52 -16.48 6.97
N ILE A 161 6.18 -17.42 7.64
CA ILE A 161 7.22 -18.27 7.04
C ILE A 161 6.64 -19.12 5.91
N ASP A 162 5.43 -19.65 6.10
CA ASP A 162 4.74 -20.45 5.09
C ASP A 162 4.35 -19.62 3.88
N ILE A 163 3.84 -18.41 4.10
CA ILE A 163 3.55 -17.46 3.02
C ILE A 163 4.84 -17.09 2.26
N HIS A 164 5.94 -16.80 2.97
CA HIS A 164 7.23 -16.52 2.36
C HIS A 164 7.71 -17.67 1.46
N ARG A 165 7.60 -18.92 1.95
CA ARG A 165 7.96 -20.12 1.19
C ARG A 165 7.07 -20.27 -0.05
N HIS A 166 5.77 -20.06 0.11
CA HIS A 166 4.80 -20.14 -0.97
C HIS A 166 5.10 -19.12 -2.08
N VAL A 167 5.26 -17.83 -1.71
CA VAL A 167 5.60 -16.75 -2.66
C VAL A 167 6.94 -17.00 -3.35
N GLY A 168 7.95 -17.50 -2.62
CA GLY A 168 9.22 -17.91 -3.21
C GLY A 168 9.06 -18.98 -4.30
N GLY A 169 8.23 -20.00 -4.04
CA GLY A 169 7.88 -21.03 -5.02
C GLY A 169 7.09 -20.50 -6.22
N LEU A 170 6.16 -19.57 -5.99
CA LEU A 170 5.40 -18.89 -7.04
C LEU A 170 6.31 -18.08 -7.96
N ILE A 171 7.22 -17.27 -7.42
CA ILE A 171 8.18 -16.48 -8.21
C ILE A 171 9.04 -17.39 -9.08
N GLY A 172 9.55 -18.49 -8.53
CA GLY A 172 10.36 -19.46 -9.29
C GLY A 172 9.59 -20.08 -10.45
N SER A 173 8.33 -20.44 -10.23
CA SER A 173 7.46 -21.03 -11.26
C SER A 173 7.06 -20.00 -12.33
N HIS A 174 6.67 -18.80 -11.93
CA HIS A 174 6.25 -17.72 -12.82
C HIS A 174 7.41 -17.15 -13.63
N ASN A 175 8.63 -17.14 -13.11
CA ASN A 175 9.82 -16.76 -13.89
C ASN A 175 10.09 -17.75 -15.03
N LYS A 176 9.88 -19.06 -14.81
CA LYS A 176 9.98 -20.06 -15.89
C LYS A 176 8.90 -19.84 -16.94
N LEU A 177 7.67 -19.54 -16.53
CA LEU A 177 6.56 -19.23 -17.42
C LEU A 177 6.84 -17.95 -18.24
N ALA A 178 7.34 -16.89 -17.60
CA ALA A 178 7.66 -15.63 -18.26
C ALA A 178 8.72 -15.80 -19.35
N ASN A 179 9.73 -16.65 -19.11
CA ASN A 179 10.75 -16.99 -20.11
C ASN A 179 10.17 -17.76 -21.31
N TYR A 180 9.12 -18.56 -21.10
CA TYR A 180 8.45 -19.30 -22.17
C TYR A 180 7.53 -18.39 -23.01
N LEU A 181 6.78 -17.48 -22.36
CA LEU A 181 5.82 -16.60 -23.03
C LEU A 181 6.47 -15.36 -23.68
N GLY A 182 7.65 -14.93 -23.24
CA GLY A 182 8.62 -14.07 -23.94
C GLY A 182 8.22 -12.62 -24.24
N ASP A 183 7.15 -12.42 -24.99
CA ASP A 183 6.79 -11.12 -25.59
C ASP A 183 6.17 -10.18 -24.54
N SER A 184 5.07 -10.62 -23.93
CA SER A 184 4.31 -9.81 -22.97
C SER A 184 4.78 -9.97 -21.52
N PHE A 185 5.67 -10.92 -21.23
CA PHE A 185 6.06 -11.29 -19.87
C PHE A 185 7.56 -11.17 -19.65
N SER A 186 7.98 -10.69 -18.48
CA SER A 186 9.38 -10.52 -18.12
C SER A 186 9.67 -11.22 -16.79
N PRO A 187 10.72 -12.04 -16.68
CA PRO A 187 11.07 -12.70 -15.43
C PRO A 187 11.48 -11.68 -14.37
N LEU A 188 11.12 -11.92 -13.11
CA LEU A 188 11.40 -11.05 -11.98
C LEU A 188 12.86 -11.16 -11.55
N ASN A 189 13.55 -10.02 -11.48
CA ASN A 189 14.92 -9.89 -11.01
C ASN A 189 14.98 -9.63 -9.50
N GLU A 190 14.09 -8.78 -8.99
CA GLU A 190 14.04 -8.40 -7.58
C GLU A 190 12.60 -8.08 -7.18
N VAL A 191 12.17 -8.62 -6.04
CA VAL A 191 10.85 -8.39 -5.46
C VAL A 191 11.02 -7.96 -4.00
N GLU A 192 10.43 -6.82 -3.66
CA GLU A 192 10.26 -6.42 -2.27
C GLU A 192 8.84 -6.72 -1.82
N MET A 193 8.69 -7.42 -0.71
CA MET A 193 7.40 -7.66 -0.08
C MET A 193 7.34 -6.88 1.24
N CYS A 194 6.32 -6.07 1.41
CA CYS A 194 6.07 -5.32 2.63
C CYS A 194 4.79 -5.86 3.26
N PHE A 195 4.90 -6.60 4.36
CA PHE A 195 3.78 -7.04 5.16
C PHE A 195 3.37 -5.96 6.14
N VAL A 196 2.10 -5.59 6.08
CA VAL A 196 1.43 -4.72 7.02
C VAL A 196 0.39 -5.56 7.76
N ASN A 197 0.76 -6.03 8.95
CA ASN A 197 -0.10 -6.82 9.82
C ASN A 197 -0.98 -5.89 10.67
N ILE A 198 -2.29 -6.02 10.54
CA ILE A 198 -3.24 -5.16 11.25
C ILE A 198 -3.85 -5.91 12.45
N ARG A 199 -3.64 -5.36 13.65
CA ARG A 199 -4.25 -5.81 14.90
C ARG A 199 -5.47 -4.94 15.23
N ASN A 200 -6.50 -5.58 15.76
CA ASN A 200 -7.58 -4.87 16.42
C ASN A 200 -7.19 -4.63 17.89
N GLU A 201 -7.47 -3.43 18.42
CA GLU A 201 -7.11 -3.09 19.80
C GLU A 201 -7.95 -3.86 20.84
N ASP A 202 -9.16 -4.31 20.49
CA ASP A 202 -9.97 -5.17 21.37
C ASP A 202 -9.32 -6.54 21.63
N SER A 203 -8.36 -6.94 20.79
CA SER A 203 -7.57 -8.16 20.92
C SER A 203 -6.39 -8.01 21.89
N LYS A 204 -6.34 -6.95 22.73
CA LYS A 204 -5.37 -6.77 23.82
C LYS A 204 -5.58 -7.82 24.94
N SER A 205 -5.46 -9.09 24.59
CA SER A 205 -5.02 -10.11 25.53
C SER A 205 -3.61 -9.72 25.99
N ASN A 206 -3.37 -9.75 27.30
CA ASN A 206 -2.16 -9.33 28.01
C ASN A 206 -0.84 -10.03 27.59
N ASN A 207 -0.85 -10.81 26.52
CA ASN A 207 0.33 -11.34 25.88
C ASN A 207 0.46 -10.69 24.50
N GLY A 208 0.75 -9.37 24.48
CA GLY A 208 1.33 -8.76 23.29
C GLY A 208 2.56 -9.59 22.96
N SER A 209 2.50 -10.37 21.88
CA SER A 209 3.52 -11.32 21.54
C SER A 209 4.81 -10.53 21.33
N GLU A 210 5.75 -10.58 22.30
CA GLU A 210 7.11 -9.98 22.23
C GLU A 210 7.89 -10.42 20.96
N PHE A 211 7.33 -11.37 20.22
CA PHE A 211 7.78 -11.91 18.96
C PHE A 211 7.89 -10.88 17.83
N TRP A 212 7.02 -9.87 17.76
CA TRP A 212 7.01 -8.90 16.68
C TRP A 212 7.50 -7.54 17.15
N LYS A 213 8.81 -7.36 17.24
CA LYS A 213 9.36 -5.99 17.25
C LYS A 213 9.21 -5.46 15.84
N ASN A 214 8.64 -4.27 15.68
CA ASN A 214 8.58 -3.56 14.39
C ASN A 214 9.99 -3.44 13.81
N GLU A 215 10.37 -4.43 13.02
CA GLU A 215 11.70 -4.55 12.45
C GLU A 215 11.62 -3.90 11.07
N SER A 216 11.83 -2.58 11.05
CA SER A 216 11.84 -1.79 9.80
C SER A 216 12.99 -2.16 8.86
N ARG A 217 13.68 -3.28 9.09
CA ARG A 217 14.80 -3.77 8.30
C ARG A 217 14.31 -4.85 7.35
N LYS A 218 14.58 -4.65 6.07
CA LYS A 218 14.34 -5.65 5.02
C LYS A 218 15.21 -6.88 5.29
N THR A 219 14.57 -8.03 5.39
CA THR A 219 15.20 -9.34 5.52
C THR A 219 15.31 -10.00 4.15
N MET A 220 16.45 -10.64 3.85
CA MET A 220 16.60 -11.38 2.60
C MET A 220 16.00 -12.78 2.79
N ILE A 221 14.94 -13.10 2.05
CA ILE A 221 14.25 -14.40 2.13
C ILE A 221 14.79 -15.37 1.09
N SER A 222 15.06 -14.89 -0.12
CA SER A 222 15.68 -15.66 -1.21
C SER A 222 16.63 -14.77 -2.00
N SER A 223 17.21 -15.22 -3.12
CA SER A 223 18.04 -14.34 -3.96
C SER A 223 17.25 -13.22 -4.66
N ILE A 224 15.94 -13.37 -4.79
CA ILE A 224 15.05 -12.43 -5.50
C ILE A 224 14.13 -11.69 -4.51
N LEU A 225 13.70 -12.35 -3.43
CA LEU A 225 12.67 -11.85 -2.51
C LEU A 225 13.30 -11.24 -1.25
N LYS A 226 13.02 -9.96 -1.02
CA LYS A 226 13.25 -9.25 0.24
C LYS A 226 11.91 -9.04 0.93
N SER A 227 11.85 -9.21 2.25
CA SER A 227 10.63 -9.01 3.03
C SER A 227 10.84 -8.02 4.16
N GLU A 228 9.89 -7.11 4.34
CA GLU A 228 9.77 -6.20 5.47
C GLU A 228 8.44 -6.48 6.18
N PHE A 229 8.42 -6.39 7.51
CA PHE A 229 7.23 -6.62 8.32
C PHE A 229 6.96 -5.43 9.24
N ILE A 230 5.71 -4.99 9.27
CA ILE A 230 5.22 -3.88 10.07
C ILE A 230 3.92 -4.33 10.73
N GLU A 231 3.85 -4.25 12.05
CA GLU A 231 2.64 -4.47 12.83
C GLU A 231 2.05 -3.13 13.28
N LEU A 232 0.75 -2.96 13.03
CA LEU A 232 0.00 -1.73 13.28
C LEU A 232 -1.35 -2.03 13.90
N TYR A 233 -1.89 -1.07 14.64
CA TYR A 233 -3.29 -1.07 15.01
C TYR A 233 -4.13 -0.36 13.94
N GLY A 234 -5.39 -0.78 13.80
CA GLY A 234 -6.32 -0.09 12.89
C GLY A 234 -6.64 1.33 13.35
N GLY A 235 -6.84 2.24 12.40
CA GLY A 235 -7.14 3.67 12.65
C GLY A 235 -6.01 4.60 12.25
N ASP A 236 -5.76 5.65 13.04
CA ASP A 236 -4.80 6.72 12.78
C ASP A 236 -3.33 6.24 12.71
N ASP A 237 -3.00 5.18 13.44
CA ASP A 237 -1.69 4.52 13.36
C ASP A 237 -1.41 4.02 11.94
N LEU A 238 -2.45 3.54 11.24
CA LEU A 238 -2.36 3.07 9.87
C LEU A 238 -2.00 4.23 8.92
N ASN A 239 -2.66 5.38 9.06
CA ASN A 239 -2.40 6.56 8.24
C ASN A 239 -0.95 7.03 8.38
N SER A 240 -0.48 7.19 9.62
CA SER A 240 0.87 7.66 9.93
C SER A 240 1.95 6.68 9.45
N ALA A 241 1.70 5.38 9.59
CA ALA A 241 2.61 4.35 9.13
C ALA A 241 2.67 4.29 7.60
N PHE A 242 1.54 4.36 6.89
CA PHE A 242 1.52 4.41 5.43
C PHE A 242 2.16 5.68 4.87
N TYR A 243 2.01 6.81 5.56
CA TYR A 243 2.70 8.06 5.24
C TYR A 243 4.23 7.92 5.37
N SER A 244 4.70 7.21 6.39
CA SER A 244 6.13 6.90 6.53
C SER A 244 6.60 5.85 5.51
N LEU A 245 5.73 4.89 5.17
CA LEU A 245 6.00 3.82 4.23
C LEU A 245 6.19 4.36 2.82
N ILE A 246 5.30 5.24 2.34
CA ILE A 246 5.40 5.83 1.01
C ILE A 246 6.67 6.67 0.85
N GLN A 247 7.08 7.39 1.89
CA GLN A 247 8.33 8.14 1.90
C GLN A 247 9.54 7.22 1.71
N ARG A 248 9.59 6.07 2.40
CA ARG A 248 10.67 5.09 2.22
C ARG A 248 10.61 4.38 0.87
N HIS A 249 9.40 4.11 0.40
CA HIS A 249 9.14 3.36 -0.83
C HIS A 249 9.58 4.09 -2.09
N PHE A 250 9.51 5.41 -2.08
CA PHE A 250 9.79 6.28 -3.23
C PHE A 250 10.88 7.33 -2.97
N ASP A 251 11.63 7.20 -1.87
CA ASP A 251 12.65 8.16 -1.43
C ASP A 251 12.14 9.60 -1.39
N LEU A 252 11.01 9.79 -0.71
CA LEU A 252 10.41 11.11 -0.50
C LEU A 252 10.90 11.73 0.79
N THR A 253 10.69 13.03 0.87
CA THR A 253 10.95 13.87 2.03
C THR A 253 9.81 14.87 2.17
N SER A 254 9.64 15.39 3.38
CA SER A 254 8.64 16.40 3.69
C SER A 254 9.29 17.77 3.86
N THR A 255 8.65 18.81 3.31
CA THR A 255 8.94 20.22 3.60
C THR A 255 7.71 20.85 4.21
N THR A 256 7.86 21.43 5.40
CA THR A 256 6.81 22.23 6.03
C THR A 256 7.01 23.72 5.70
N ILE A 257 6.02 24.31 5.04
CA ILE A 257 5.94 25.75 4.81
C ILE A 257 5.15 26.33 5.98
N SER A 258 5.83 27.09 6.84
CA SER A 258 5.23 27.69 8.02
C SER A 258 4.85 29.15 7.82
N GLY A 259 3.93 29.64 8.66
CA GLY A 259 3.59 31.06 8.69
C GLY A 259 2.74 31.52 7.50
N VAL A 260 1.98 30.62 6.86
CA VAL A 260 1.12 30.98 5.73
C VAL A 260 -0.07 31.79 6.23
N PRO A 261 -0.22 33.07 5.86
CA PRO A 261 -1.31 33.90 6.34
C PRO A 261 -2.59 33.60 5.57
N MET A 262 -3.65 33.22 6.27
CA MET A 262 -5.00 33.11 5.70
C MET A 262 -5.92 34.20 6.25
N LYS A 263 -6.77 34.76 5.38
CA LYS A 263 -7.88 35.62 5.79
C LYS A 263 -9.02 34.72 6.26
N GLU A 264 -9.33 34.74 7.54
CA GLU A 264 -10.56 34.13 8.04
C GLU A 264 -11.76 34.98 7.59
N GLU A 265 -12.62 34.40 6.75
CA GLU A 265 -13.88 35.04 6.39
C GLU A 265 -14.84 34.97 7.58
N LYS A 266 -14.82 36.03 8.41
CA LYS A 266 -15.83 36.41 9.39
C LYS A 266 -16.24 35.31 10.39
N CYS A 267 -15.46 35.16 11.46
CA CYS A 267 -16.01 34.85 12.77
C CYS A 267 -15.58 35.93 13.77
N LEU A 268 -16.55 36.43 14.54
CA LEU A 268 -16.45 37.62 15.42
C LEU A 268 -15.61 37.32 16.67
N SER A 269 -14.28 37.28 16.56
CA SER A 269 -13.28 37.62 17.59
C SER A 269 -11.89 37.10 17.20
N SER A 270 -11.15 37.95 16.48
CA SER A 270 -9.68 38.10 16.54
C SER A 270 -8.79 36.86 16.70
N GLN A 271 -8.23 36.36 15.59
CA GLN A 271 -6.79 36.40 15.28
C GLN A 271 -6.57 35.84 13.86
N SER A 272 -5.69 36.46 13.07
CA SER A 272 -5.19 35.80 11.86
C SER A 272 -4.43 34.54 12.28
N ALA A 273 -4.96 33.36 11.96
CA ALA A 273 -4.23 32.12 12.17
C ALA A 273 -3.18 31.94 11.07
N ASN A 274 -1.96 31.65 11.48
CA ASN A 274 -0.92 31.16 10.57
C ASN A 274 -1.05 29.65 10.52
N TYR A 275 -0.99 29.09 9.32
CA TYR A 275 -1.03 27.64 9.12
C TYR A 275 0.31 27.14 8.60
N ASP A 276 0.64 25.92 9.01
CA ASP A 276 1.76 25.17 8.50
C ASP A 276 1.23 24.16 7.47
N ILE A 277 1.84 24.13 6.30
CA ILE A 277 1.45 23.23 5.21
C ILE A 277 2.60 22.26 4.97
N GLU A 278 2.31 20.97 5.07
CA GLU A 278 3.26 19.91 4.79
C GLU A 278 3.17 19.47 3.32
N LEU A 279 4.31 19.46 2.63
CA LEU A 279 4.41 19.02 1.24
C LEU A 279 5.42 17.88 1.11
N LEU A 280 4.98 16.77 0.53
CA LEU A 280 5.87 15.68 0.13
C LEU A 280 6.47 15.95 -1.25
N HIS A 281 7.74 15.61 -1.42
CA HIS A 281 8.43 15.65 -2.72
C HIS A 281 9.63 14.68 -2.73
N PRO A 282 10.22 14.40 -3.91
CA PRO A 282 11.46 13.60 -3.97
C PRO A 282 12.59 14.21 -3.13
N ARG A 283 13.37 13.35 -2.45
CA ARG A 283 14.47 13.76 -1.56
C ARG A 283 15.54 14.59 -2.26
N ASP A 284 15.73 14.39 -3.58
CA ASP A 284 16.73 15.08 -4.38
C ASP A 284 16.64 16.61 -4.31
N VAL A 285 15.45 17.16 -4.07
CA VAL A 285 15.23 18.62 -3.93
C VAL A 285 16.04 19.19 -2.75
N HIS A 286 16.17 18.46 -1.64
CA HIS A 286 16.95 18.92 -0.48
C HIS A 286 18.47 18.75 -0.63
N LYS A 287 18.95 17.94 -1.57
CA LYS A 287 20.41 17.79 -1.79
C LYS A 287 21.05 19.12 -2.18
N ASN A 288 20.33 19.98 -2.89
CA ASN A 288 20.79 21.32 -3.26
C ASN A 288 20.75 22.32 -2.10
N LEU A 289 19.79 22.18 -1.17
CA LEU A 289 19.74 22.98 0.05
C LEU A 289 20.91 22.67 0.99
N ALA A 290 21.23 21.40 1.18
CA ALA A 290 22.37 20.99 2.00
C ALA A 290 23.71 21.55 1.49
N LYS A 291 23.90 21.60 0.16
CA LYS A 291 25.09 22.20 -0.46
C LYS A 291 25.20 23.69 -0.17
N ARG A 292 24.09 24.44 -0.28
CA ARG A 292 24.05 25.89 -0.02
C ARG A 292 24.24 26.28 1.44
N LEU A 293 23.95 25.38 2.38
CA LEU A 293 24.17 25.62 3.81
C LEU A 293 25.63 25.33 4.25
N CYS A 294 26.42 24.70 3.40
CA CYS A 294 27.84 24.40 3.65
C CYS A 294 28.80 25.40 2.96
N GLU A 295 28.25 26.38 2.24
CA GLU A 295 28.95 27.55 1.69
C GLU A 295 28.73 28.76 2.61
#